data_AF-A0A7S1NRB4-F1
#
_entry.id   AF-A0A7S1NRB4-F1
#
_cell.length_a   1.000
_cell.length_b   1.000
_cell.length_c   1.000
_cell.angle_alpha   90.00
_cell.angle_beta   90.00
_cell.angle_gamma   90.00
#
_symmetry.space_group_name_H-M   'P 1'
#
loop_
_entity.id
_entity.type
_entity.pdbx_description
1 polymer ?
#
loop_
_entity_poly.entity_id
_entity_poly.type
_entity_poly.pdbx_seq_one_letter_code
_entity_poly.pdbx_strand_id
1 'polypeptide(L)'
;AQENELAHGDGGEDEKIKEHVQWIKRNTFITLDQATENVRKLLHSDGDVGMSKFTVNMKCPISLGRITIPGKGLHCEHLECFDMDSFLRMNYTGLQLSNKDWRCPVCDKILRLTDLTFDHFFASILQGVDPKDDQVEVTPDGKWAAIRRSVVDKGEEIISDGK
;
A
#
# COMPACT_ATOMS: atom_id res chain seq x y z
N ALA A 1 -44.82 3.73 24.84
CA ALA A 1 -43.42 4.13 24.60
C ALA A 1 -42.94 3.34 23.40
N GLN A 2 -42.94 3.96 22.22
CA GLN A 2 -42.29 3.43 21.03
C GLN A 2 -40.83 3.86 21.12
N GLU A 3 -39.91 2.91 21.23
CA GLU A 3 -38.50 3.16 20.91
C GLU A 3 -38.28 2.75 19.47
N ASN A 4 -37.83 3.74 18.71
CA ASN A 4 -37.80 3.79 17.26
C ASN A 4 -36.39 3.45 16.76
N GLU A 5 -36.36 2.60 15.74
CA GLU A 5 -35.41 2.46 14.63
C GLU A 5 -34.06 3.22 14.70
N LEU A 6 -32.96 2.46 14.78
CA LEU A 6 -31.65 2.80 14.19
C LEU A 6 -30.96 1.51 13.71
N ALA A 7 -31.46 0.96 12.59
CA ALA A 7 -30.76 -0.05 11.80
C ALA A 7 -30.90 0.30 10.32
N HIS A 8 -30.31 1.44 9.92
CA HIS A 8 -30.25 1.85 8.53
C HIS A 8 -28.94 1.35 7.88
N GLY A 9 -29.03 0.25 7.12
CA GLY A 9 -28.61 0.24 5.71
C GLY A 9 -27.15 0.07 5.29
N ASP A 10 -26.23 -0.48 6.09
CA ASP A 10 -24.81 -0.65 5.68
C ASP A 10 -24.53 -1.88 4.78
N GLY A 11 -25.40 -2.89 4.81
CA GLY A 11 -25.13 -4.17 4.12
C GLY A 11 -25.02 -4.10 2.59
N GLY A 12 -25.58 -3.08 1.95
CA GLY A 12 -25.56 -2.93 0.49
C GLY A 12 -24.26 -2.35 -0.06
N GLU A 13 -23.63 -1.41 0.67
CA GLU A 13 -22.39 -0.78 0.24
C GLU A 13 -21.20 -1.72 0.45
N ASP A 14 -21.17 -2.40 1.60
CA ASP A 14 -20.20 -3.45 1.92
C ASP A 14 -20.16 -4.56 0.87
N GLU A 15 -21.32 -5.05 0.44
CA GLU A 15 -21.39 -6.12 -0.55
C GLU A 15 -20.88 -5.64 -1.92
N LYS A 16 -21.28 -4.43 -2.34
CA LYS A 16 -20.80 -3.82 -3.57
C LYS A 16 -19.28 -3.63 -3.59
N ILE A 17 -18.68 -3.22 -2.47
CA ILE A 17 -17.22 -3.09 -2.34
C ILE A 17 -16.56 -4.46 -2.51
N LYS A 18 -17.08 -5.49 -1.84
CA LYS A 18 -16.56 -6.86 -1.98
C LYS A 18 -16.64 -7.34 -3.42
N GLU A 19 -17.76 -7.13 -4.11
CA GLU A 19 -17.93 -7.50 -5.52
C GLU A 19 -16.88 -6.83 -6.40
N HIS A 20 -16.65 -5.53 -6.25
CA HIS A 20 -15.62 -4.82 -7.01
C HIS A 20 -14.21 -5.29 -6.70
N VAL A 21 -13.87 -5.53 -5.43
CA VAL A 21 -12.57 -6.10 -5.05
C VAL A 21 -12.35 -7.45 -5.76
N GLN A 22 -13.35 -8.33 -5.74
CA GLN A 22 -13.25 -9.63 -6.41
C GLN A 22 -13.14 -9.49 -7.93
N TRP A 23 -13.88 -8.54 -8.53
CA TRP A 23 -13.78 -8.25 -9.95
C TRP A 23 -12.39 -7.73 -10.33
N ILE A 24 -11.85 -6.75 -9.61
CA ILE A 24 -10.52 -6.16 -9.85
C ILE A 24 -9.44 -7.24 -9.76
N LYS A 25 -9.45 -8.05 -8.68
CA LYS A 25 -8.49 -9.16 -8.51
C LYS A 25 -8.48 -10.14 -9.69
N ARG A 26 -9.61 -10.31 -10.39
CA ARG A 26 -9.75 -11.24 -11.53
C ARG A 26 -9.44 -10.59 -12.89
N ASN A 27 -9.73 -9.30 -13.06
CA ASN A 27 -9.79 -8.67 -14.38
C ASN A 27 -8.69 -7.63 -14.62
N THR A 28 -8.24 -6.96 -13.57
CA THR A 28 -7.29 -5.85 -13.68
C THR A 28 -6.17 -6.08 -12.68
N PHE A 29 -5.16 -6.83 -13.09
CA PHE A 29 -4.01 -7.11 -12.25
C PHE A 29 -2.71 -6.94 -13.03
N ILE A 30 -1.66 -6.60 -12.30
CA ILE A 30 -0.30 -6.57 -12.80
C ILE A 30 0.37 -7.88 -12.36
N THR A 31 1.02 -8.58 -13.29
CA THR A 31 1.78 -9.80 -12.97
C THR A 31 3.02 -9.44 -12.15
N LEU A 32 3.59 -10.43 -11.46
CA LEU A 32 4.85 -10.24 -10.73
C LEU A 32 5.97 -9.74 -11.65
N ASP A 33 6.06 -10.26 -12.87
CA ASP A 33 7.04 -9.84 -13.87
C ASP A 33 6.82 -8.37 -14.28
N GLN A 34 5.57 -7.97 -14.55
CA GLN A 34 5.26 -6.60 -14.95
C GLN A 34 5.52 -5.62 -13.81
N ALA A 35 5.23 -6.01 -12.56
CA ALA A 35 5.53 -5.21 -11.38
C ALA A 35 7.04 -5.08 -11.16
N THR A 36 7.81 -6.15 -11.35
CA THR A 36 9.27 -6.15 -11.24
C THR A 36 9.91 -5.30 -12.35
N GLU A 37 9.40 -5.38 -13.58
CA GLU A 37 9.86 -4.51 -14.66
C GLU A 37 9.53 -3.03 -14.39
N ASN A 38 8.39 -2.74 -13.76
CA ASN A 38 8.07 -1.40 -13.32
C ASN A 38 9.05 -0.91 -12.24
N VAL A 39 9.41 -1.76 -11.26
CA VAL A 39 10.47 -1.45 -10.28
C VAL A 39 11.77 -1.11 -10.99
N ARG A 40 12.19 -1.95 -11.94
CA ARG A 40 13.42 -1.74 -12.72
C ARG A 40 13.39 -0.39 -13.45
N LYS A 41 12.30 -0.07 -14.16
CA LYS A 41 12.13 1.21 -14.87
C LYS A 41 12.14 2.41 -13.93
N LEU A 42 11.48 2.30 -12.76
CA LEU A 42 11.42 3.38 -11.78
C LEU A 42 12.78 3.66 -11.13
N LEU A 43 13.60 2.63 -10.92
CA LEU A 43 14.90 2.75 -10.25
C LEU A 43 16.07 2.96 -11.22
N HIS A 44 15.88 2.73 -12.52
CA HIS A 44 16.84 3.02 -13.58
C HIS A 44 16.32 4.14 -14.50
N SER A 45 16.49 5.39 -14.06
CA SER A 45 16.38 6.57 -14.94
C SER A 45 17.74 6.81 -15.61
N ASP A 46 17.74 7.08 -16.92
CA ASP A 46 18.91 7.13 -17.84
C ASP A 46 19.93 8.27 -17.59
N GLY A 47 19.92 8.90 -16.42
CA GLY A 47 20.81 10.01 -16.12
C GLY A 47 21.03 10.19 -14.63
N ASP A 48 22.21 9.75 -14.19
CA ASP A 48 22.85 10.12 -12.93
C ASP A 48 22.34 9.41 -11.66
N VAL A 49 23.24 8.61 -11.06
CA VAL A 49 23.13 7.90 -9.77
C VAL A 49 21.79 7.16 -9.53
N GLY A 50 21.62 5.98 -10.15
CA GLY A 50 20.48 5.11 -9.87
C GLY A 50 20.32 4.81 -8.37
N MET A 51 19.13 5.03 -7.81
CA MET A 51 18.83 4.62 -6.45
C MET A 51 19.01 3.11 -6.33
N SER A 52 20.00 2.69 -5.54
CA SER A 52 20.32 1.27 -5.35
C SER A 52 19.18 0.49 -4.68
N LYS A 53 18.31 1.19 -3.94
CA LYS A 53 17.19 0.63 -3.19
C LYS A 53 16.08 1.67 -3.01
N PHE A 54 14.84 1.21 -2.92
CA PHE A 54 13.66 2.03 -2.63
C PHE A 54 12.97 1.53 -1.37
N THR A 55 12.64 2.43 -0.45
CA THR A 55 11.91 2.08 0.77
C THR A 55 10.41 2.12 0.51
N VAL A 56 9.70 1.04 0.82
CA VAL A 56 8.24 0.92 0.69
C VAL A 56 7.61 0.75 2.07
N ASN A 57 6.54 1.50 2.33
CA ASN A 57 5.76 1.39 3.56
C ASN A 57 4.61 0.37 3.39
N MET A 58 4.41 -0.51 4.36
CA MET A 58 3.33 -1.51 4.39
C MET A 58 2.01 -0.94 4.93
N LYS A 59 2.01 0.32 5.41
CA LYS A 59 0.81 1.04 5.86
C LYS A 59 0.13 1.76 4.72
N CYS A 60 -1.19 1.72 4.75
CA CYS A 60 -2.06 2.39 3.80
C CYS A 60 -2.06 3.90 4.07
N PRO A 61 -1.87 4.76 3.06
CA PRO A 61 -1.95 6.21 3.24
C PRO A 61 -3.37 6.70 3.59
N ILE A 62 -4.41 5.88 3.36
CA ILE A 62 -5.81 6.22 3.62
C ILE A 62 -6.20 5.81 5.04
N SER A 63 -6.07 4.52 5.37
CA SER A 63 -6.52 3.99 6.66
C SER A 63 -5.47 4.09 7.76
N LEU A 64 -4.22 4.42 7.41
CA LEU A 64 -3.04 4.41 8.29
C LEU A 64 -2.70 3.05 8.92
N GLY A 65 -3.54 2.03 8.70
CA GLY A 65 -3.33 0.65 9.08
C GLY A 65 -2.51 -0.13 8.04
N ARG A 66 -2.14 -1.36 8.37
CA ARG A 66 -1.45 -2.26 7.44
C ARG A 66 -2.34 -2.56 6.23
N ILE A 67 -1.77 -2.49 5.03
CA ILE A 67 -2.45 -2.85 3.78
C ILE A 67 -2.79 -4.34 3.81
N THR A 68 -4.04 -4.67 3.48
CA THR A 68 -4.52 -6.06 3.38
C THR A 68 -4.78 -6.45 1.93
N ILE A 69 -5.31 -5.52 1.14
CA ILE A 69 -5.58 -5.71 -0.28
C ILE A 69 -4.79 -4.64 -1.05
N PRO A 70 -3.56 -4.93 -1.50
CA PRO A 70 -2.74 -3.94 -2.19
C PRO A 70 -3.36 -3.56 -3.54
N GLY A 71 -3.83 -2.32 -3.61
CA GLY A 71 -4.36 -1.68 -4.79
C GLY A 71 -3.46 -0.54 -5.28
N LYS A 72 -3.41 -0.37 -6.60
CA LYS A 72 -2.83 0.80 -7.27
C LYS A 72 -3.49 1.04 -8.62
N GLY A 73 -3.27 2.21 -9.21
CA GLY A 73 -3.74 2.49 -10.57
C GLY A 73 -2.83 1.89 -11.65
N LEU A 74 -3.42 1.48 -12.77
CA LEU A 74 -2.73 0.97 -13.96
C LEU A 74 -1.64 1.93 -14.48
N HIS A 75 -1.86 3.23 -14.33
CA HIS A 75 -0.96 4.29 -14.81
C HIS A 75 -0.10 4.94 -13.69
N CYS A 76 -0.09 4.33 -12.51
CA CYS A 76 0.74 4.79 -11.40
C CYS A 76 2.21 4.44 -11.62
N GLU A 77 3.09 5.41 -11.40
CA GLU A 77 4.55 5.30 -11.56
C GLU A 77 5.24 5.36 -10.19
N HIS A 78 4.67 4.68 -9.21
CA HIS A 78 5.23 4.52 -7.87
C HIS A 78 5.16 3.05 -7.45
N LEU A 79 6.01 2.68 -6.50
CA LEU A 79 6.03 1.31 -5.97
C LEU A 79 5.00 1.09 -4.85
N GLU A 80 4.66 2.14 -4.12
CA GLU A 80 3.72 2.07 -2.99
C GLU A 80 2.31 1.66 -3.44
N CYS A 81 1.58 0.98 -2.55
CA CYS A 81 0.18 0.62 -2.72
C CYS A 81 -0.67 1.33 -1.66
N PHE A 82 -1.97 1.35 -1.89
CA PHE A 82 -2.97 1.65 -0.85
C PHE A 82 -3.85 0.42 -0.62
N ASP A 83 -4.58 0.42 0.49
CA ASP A 83 -5.57 -0.62 0.74
C ASP A 83 -6.83 -0.39 -0.11
N MET A 84 -7.14 -1.36 -0.96
CA MET A 84 -8.21 -1.24 -1.97
C MET A 84 -9.60 -1.11 -1.36
N ASP A 85 -9.89 -1.82 -0.27
CA ASP A 85 -11.16 -1.72 0.44
C ASP A 85 -11.32 -0.30 1.03
N SER A 86 -10.28 0.18 1.71
CA SER A 86 -10.22 1.55 2.24
C SER A 86 -10.42 2.61 1.15
N PHE A 87 -9.78 2.43 -0.02
CA PHE A 87 -9.93 3.34 -1.17
C PHE A 87 -11.35 3.35 -1.73
N LEU A 88 -11.98 2.18 -1.91
CA LEU A 88 -13.35 2.09 -2.42
C LEU A 88 -14.34 2.73 -1.45
N ARG A 89 -14.22 2.46 -0.14
CA ARG A 89 -15.06 3.10 0.90
C ARG A 89 -14.95 4.61 0.89
N MET A 90 -13.72 5.14 0.88
CA MET A 90 -13.47 6.58 0.87
C MET A 90 -14.14 7.26 -0.34
N ASN A 91 -14.09 6.60 -1.50
CA ASN A 91 -14.64 7.15 -2.73
C ASN A 91 -16.16 6.98 -2.86
N TYR A 92 -16.75 5.88 -2.40
CA TYR A 92 -18.21 5.69 -2.42
C TYR A 92 -18.93 6.58 -1.42
N THR A 93 -18.34 6.80 -0.24
CA THR A 93 -18.90 7.68 0.81
C THR A 93 -18.72 9.17 0.52
N GLY A 94 -18.00 9.55 -0.54
CA GLY A 94 -17.80 10.93 -0.93
C GLY A 94 -16.85 11.71 0.00
N LEU A 95 -16.04 11.03 0.81
CA LEU A 95 -15.05 11.66 1.68
C LEU A 95 -13.96 12.41 0.92
N GLN A 96 -13.81 12.14 -0.39
CA GLN A 96 -12.92 12.88 -1.27
C GLN A 96 -13.61 14.18 -1.75
N LEU A 97 -13.33 15.28 -1.03
CA LEU A 97 -14.01 16.60 -1.13
C LEU A 97 -13.74 17.43 -2.41
N SER A 98 -13.11 16.87 -3.45
CA SER A 98 -12.82 17.63 -4.67
C SER A 98 -13.19 16.89 -5.96
N ASN A 99 -14.23 17.37 -6.63
CA ASN A 99 -14.47 17.25 -8.07
C ASN A 99 -14.56 15.83 -8.66
N LYS A 100 -15.62 15.05 -8.39
CA LYS A 100 -16.17 13.88 -9.15
C LYS A 100 -15.22 12.75 -9.62
N ASP A 101 -13.91 12.94 -9.56
CA ASP A 101 -12.87 12.09 -10.11
C ASP A 101 -12.08 11.54 -8.93
N TRP A 102 -12.08 10.22 -8.83
CA TRP A 102 -11.29 9.48 -7.86
C TRP A 102 -9.80 9.73 -8.15
N ARG A 103 -8.98 9.95 -7.11
CA ARG A 103 -7.54 10.24 -7.24
C ARG A 103 -6.70 9.30 -6.42
N CYS A 104 -5.57 8.87 -6.98
CA CYS A 104 -4.61 8.03 -6.28
C CYS A 104 -4.09 8.74 -5.03
N PRO A 105 -4.18 8.13 -3.83
CA PRO A 105 -3.73 8.75 -2.58
C PRO A 105 -2.19 8.88 -2.48
N VAL A 106 -1.44 8.28 -3.41
CA VAL A 106 0.04 8.33 -3.41
C VAL A 106 0.56 9.39 -4.38
N CYS A 107 0.03 9.45 -5.61
CA CYS A 107 0.57 10.32 -6.66
C CYS A 107 -0.44 11.31 -7.26
N ASP A 108 -1.66 11.38 -6.71
CA ASP A 108 -2.74 12.29 -7.12
C ASP A 108 -3.22 12.17 -8.58
N LYS A 109 -2.70 11.21 -9.36
CA LYS A 109 -3.21 10.87 -10.70
C LYS A 109 -4.69 10.45 -10.62
N ILE A 110 -5.47 10.82 -11.64
CA ILE A 110 -6.86 10.38 -11.80
C ILE A 110 -6.89 8.85 -11.87
N LEU A 111 -7.80 8.24 -11.10
CA LEU A 111 -7.86 6.81 -10.90
C LEU A 111 -9.30 6.31 -10.92
N ARG A 112 -9.80 5.97 -12.11
CA ARG A 112 -11.15 5.42 -12.26
C ARG A 112 -11.20 3.99 -11.70
N LEU A 113 -12.39 3.55 -11.32
CA LEU A 113 -12.65 2.17 -10.86
C LEU A 113 -12.11 1.12 -11.84
N THR A 114 -12.21 1.36 -13.16
CA THR A 114 -11.71 0.46 -14.21
C THR A 114 -10.19 0.43 -14.33
N ASP A 115 -9.50 1.44 -13.81
CA ASP A 115 -8.04 1.55 -13.86
C ASP A 115 -7.40 1.04 -12.55
N LEU A 116 -8.21 0.65 -11.55
CA LEU A 116 -7.70 0.01 -10.34
C LEU A 116 -7.17 -1.37 -10.65
N THR A 117 -6.02 -1.68 -10.05
CA THR A 117 -5.35 -2.97 -10.21
C THR A 117 -4.94 -3.57 -8.88
N PHE A 118 -4.95 -4.91 -8.80
CA PHE A 118 -4.34 -5.65 -7.71
C PHE A 118 -2.84 -5.84 -7.96
N ASP A 119 -2.00 -5.45 -6.99
CA ASP A 119 -0.54 -5.55 -7.09
C ASP A 119 -0.03 -6.86 -6.46
N HIS A 120 0.30 -7.83 -7.32
CA HIS A 120 0.82 -9.13 -6.90
C HIS A 120 2.22 -9.06 -6.26
N PHE A 121 3.05 -8.09 -6.68
CA PHE A 121 4.39 -7.93 -6.10
C PHE A 121 4.27 -7.48 -4.65
N PHE A 122 3.49 -6.43 -4.40
CA PHE A 122 3.24 -5.95 -3.05
C PHE A 122 2.54 -7.02 -2.19
N ALA A 123 1.60 -7.77 -2.76
CA ALA A 123 0.97 -8.90 -2.06
C ALA A 123 1.99 -9.98 -1.65
N SER A 124 2.99 -10.26 -2.49
CA SER A 124 4.07 -11.20 -2.17
C SER A 124 4.95 -10.71 -1.01
N ILE A 125 5.22 -9.39 -0.95
CA ILE A 125 5.93 -8.77 0.17
C ILE A 125 5.10 -8.92 1.45
N LEU A 126 3.82 -8.57 1.41
CA LEU A 126 2.91 -8.67 2.57
C LEU A 126 2.83 -10.10 3.13
N GLN A 127 2.93 -11.11 2.28
CA GLN A 127 2.94 -12.53 2.69
C GLN A 127 4.28 -12.97 3.31
N GLY A 128 5.39 -12.39 2.87
CA GLY A 128 6.73 -12.78 3.33
C GLY A 128 7.27 -11.96 4.49
N VAL A 129 6.84 -10.70 4.65
CA VAL A 129 7.34 -9.77 5.67
C VAL A 129 6.69 -10.06 7.02
N ASP A 130 7.44 -9.87 8.11
CA ASP A 130 6.88 -9.99 9.47
C ASP A 130 5.73 -8.96 9.64
N PRO A 131 4.57 -9.35 10.19
CA PRO A 131 3.46 -8.43 10.43
C PRO A 131 3.83 -7.16 11.21
N LYS A 132 4.88 -7.20 12.04
CA LYS A 132 5.38 -6.04 12.81
C LYS A 132 6.28 -5.09 12.02
N ASP A 133 6.81 -5.53 10.88
CA ASP A 133 7.77 -4.76 10.07
C ASP A 133 6.99 -3.90 9.05
N ASP A 134 6.92 -2.60 9.31
CA ASP A 134 6.15 -1.66 8.48
C ASP A 134 6.89 -1.18 7.23
N GLN A 135 8.18 -1.49 7.08
CA GLN A 135 8.99 -0.99 5.97
C GLN A 135 9.89 -2.08 5.39
N VAL A 136 10.04 -2.07 4.07
CA VAL A 136 10.99 -2.91 3.34
C VAL A 136 11.83 -2.06 2.39
N GLU A 137 13.07 -2.48 2.14
CA GLU A 137 13.86 -2.02 1.01
C GLU A 137 13.63 -2.94 -0.18
N VAL A 138 13.40 -2.38 -1.36
CA VAL A 138 13.27 -3.09 -2.64
C VAL A 138 14.42 -2.69 -3.56
N THR A 139 15.06 -3.67 -4.18
CA THR A 139 16.13 -3.49 -5.17
C THR A 139 15.60 -3.55 -6.61
N PRO A 140 16.34 -3.04 -7.61
CA PRO A 140 15.91 -3.04 -9.01
C PRO A 140 15.65 -4.42 -9.62
N ASP A 141 16.24 -5.48 -9.06
CA ASP A 141 15.98 -6.87 -9.45
C ASP A 141 14.74 -7.48 -8.79
N GLY A 142 13.94 -6.66 -8.09
CA GLY A 142 12.71 -7.08 -7.42
C GLY A 142 12.92 -7.81 -6.09
N LYS A 143 14.17 -7.95 -5.61
CA LYS A 143 14.40 -8.49 -4.26
C LYS A 143 14.02 -7.46 -3.21
N TRP A 144 13.68 -7.94 -2.02
CA TRP A 144 13.31 -7.07 -0.92
C TRP A 144 13.73 -7.63 0.43
N ALA A 145 13.89 -6.75 1.42
CA ALA A 145 14.20 -7.10 2.80
C ALA A 145 13.56 -6.12 3.78
N ALA A 146 13.13 -6.60 4.95
CA ALA A 146 12.59 -5.75 6.02
C ALA A 146 13.64 -4.77 6.56
N ILE A 147 13.23 -3.53 6.80
CA ILE A 147 14.06 -2.53 7.48
C ILE A 147 13.89 -2.70 8.98
N ARG A 148 14.86 -3.37 9.61
CA ARG A 148 14.91 -3.47 11.07
C ARG A 148 15.86 -2.41 11.58
N ARG A 149 15.34 -1.43 12.32
CA ARG A 149 16.21 -0.50 13.05
C ARG A 149 17.00 -1.32 14.06
N SER A 150 18.32 -1.30 13.95
CA SER A 150 19.19 -1.79 15.02
C SER A 150 18.83 -1.01 16.29
N VAL A 151 18.33 -1.69 17.31
CA VAL A 151 18.34 -1.11 18.66
C VAL A 151 19.81 -0.91 18.98
N VAL A 152 20.27 0.34 19.03
CA VAL A 152 21.59 0.64 19.57
C VAL A 152 21.50 0.31 21.05
N ASP A 153 22.14 -0.79 21.44
CA ASP A 153 22.26 -1.20 22.83
C ASP A 153 23.01 -0.09 23.58
N LYS A 154 22.29 0.67 24.42
CA LYS A 154 22.88 1.75 25.20
C LYS A 154 23.58 1.16 26.42
N GLY A 155 24.89 0.93 26.28
CA GLY A 155 25.94 1.08 27.29
C GLY A 155 25.78 0.38 28.65
N GLU A 156 26.51 -0.71 28.86
CA GLU A 156 27.03 -1.05 30.19
C GLU A 156 28.16 -0.06 30.55
N GLU A 157 27.91 0.78 31.54
CA GLU A 157 28.91 1.65 32.15
C GLU A 157 29.76 0.79 33.12
N ILE A 158 30.99 0.47 32.72
CA ILE A 158 31.98 -0.13 33.62
C ILE A 158 32.42 0.95 34.60
N ILE A 159 31.86 0.95 35.80
CA ILE A 159 32.44 1.60 36.98
C ILE A 159 33.81 0.97 37.21
N SER A 160 34.87 1.70 36.85
CA SER A 160 36.23 1.38 37.27
C SER A 160 36.45 1.98 38.65
N ASP A 161 36.51 1.11 39.65
CA ASP A 161 36.89 1.48 41.01
C ASP A 161 38.30 2.09 40.99
N GLY A 162 38.37 3.31 41.52
CA GLY A 162 39.61 4.04 41.70
C GLY A 162 40.56 3.34 42.67
N LYS A 163 41.85 3.41 42.34
CA LYS A 163 42.93 3.32 43.31
C LYS A 163 44.09 4.21 42.89
#